data_AF-A0A2D5X8B0-F1
#
_entry.id   AF-A0A2D5X8B0-F1
#
_cell.length_a   1.000
_cell.length_b   1.000
_cell.length_c   1.000
_cell.angle_alpha   90.00
_cell.angle_beta   90.00
_cell.angle_gamma   90.00
#
_symmetry.space_group_name_H-M   'P 1'
#
loop_
_entity.id
_entity.type
_entity.pdbx_description
1 polymer ?
#
loop_
_entity_poly.entity_id
_entity_poly.type
_entity_poly.pdbx_seq_one_letter_code
_entity_poly.pdbx_strand_id
1 'polypeptide(L)'
;MHKSAGSRSKTTFLKKKRPSSPEVKRGLIEPDHPHLSLRRQCQLIGLHRSVYYYEPASESAENLALMRLIDEEYTRHPFYGSRKLVIYLATQDYRVNRKRIQRLMRLMGIEALYPKPKTSTAHPQHKVYPYLLNQVEITYPNQVWSTDITYRAPSSWRHLGGCCQDRSMFGTHSS
;
A
#
# COMPACT_ATOMS: atom_id res chain seq x y z
N MET A 1 -28.42 3.05 -47.41
CA MET A 1 -27.76 2.98 -46.09
C MET A 1 -27.09 1.62 -45.96
N HIS A 2 -25.76 1.53 -46.06
CA HIS A 2 -25.01 0.32 -45.70
C HIS A 2 -23.76 0.76 -44.96
N LYS A 3 -23.69 0.50 -43.64
CA LYS A 3 -22.48 0.69 -42.84
C LYS A 3 -21.75 -0.64 -42.74
N SER A 4 -20.59 -0.75 -43.36
CA SER A 4 -19.67 -1.86 -43.17
C SER A 4 -18.96 -1.72 -41.83
N ALA A 5 -19.08 -2.73 -40.97
CA ALA A 5 -18.37 -2.83 -39.70
C ALA A 5 -16.95 -3.35 -39.95
N GLY A 6 -15.97 -2.45 -39.96
CA GLY A 6 -14.55 -2.83 -39.95
C GLY A 6 -14.14 -3.29 -38.55
N SER A 7 -14.00 -4.61 -38.37
CA SER A 7 -13.42 -5.19 -37.15
C SER A 7 -11.96 -4.75 -36.99
N ARG A 8 -11.61 -4.14 -35.85
CA ARG A 8 -10.24 -3.74 -35.53
C ARG A 8 -9.65 -4.82 -34.63
N SER A 9 -8.94 -5.78 -35.22
CA SER A 9 -8.16 -6.76 -34.47
C SER A 9 -7.05 -6.04 -33.69
N LYS A 10 -7.05 -6.19 -32.36
CA LYS A 10 -5.97 -5.70 -31.49
C LYS A 10 -4.81 -6.69 -31.56
N THR A 11 -3.74 -6.32 -32.25
CA THR A 11 -2.44 -7.00 -32.15
C THR A 11 -1.79 -6.66 -30.81
N THR A 12 -1.98 -7.52 -29.80
CA THR A 12 -1.19 -7.51 -28.57
C THR A 12 0.05 -8.37 -28.77
N PHE A 13 1.07 -7.83 -29.43
CA PHE A 13 2.35 -8.53 -29.63
C PHE A 13 3.46 -7.85 -28.80
N LEU A 14 3.99 -8.62 -27.85
CA LEU A 14 5.23 -8.44 -27.08
C LEU A 14 5.69 -7.00 -26.76
N LYS A 15 5.24 -6.49 -25.61
CA LYS A 15 5.90 -5.36 -24.95
C LYS A 15 7.19 -5.85 -24.28
N LYS A 16 8.28 -5.95 -25.05
CA LYS A 16 9.64 -6.21 -24.54
C LYS A 16 9.90 -5.22 -23.39
N LYS A 17 10.02 -5.73 -22.15
CA LYS A 17 10.23 -4.90 -20.95
C LYS A 17 11.55 -4.17 -21.12
N ARG A 18 11.50 -2.88 -21.46
CA ARG A 18 12.68 -1.99 -21.40
C ARG A 18 13.19 -1.99 -19.95
N PRO A 19 14.52 -1.86 -19.72
CA PRO A 19 15.04 -1.74 -18.36
C PRO A 19 14.29 -0.60 -17.65
N SER A 20 13.55 -0.95 -16.60
CA SER A 20 12.59 -0.04 -15.98
C SER A 20 13.27 0.94 -15.02
N SER A 21 14.40 0.55 -14.43
CA SER A 21 15.13 1.40 -13.49
C SER A 21 15.90 2.51 -14.22
N PRO A 22 15.81 3.78 -13.76
CA PRO A 22 16.60 4.88 -14.30
C PRO A 22 18.11 4.64 -14.21
N GLU A 23 18.58 3.87 -13.23
CA GLU A 23 20.01 3.54 -13.05
C GLU A 23 20.55 2.71 -14.22
N VAL A 24 19.82 1.67 -14.62
CA VAL A 24 20.20 0.83 -15.77
C VAL A 24 20.20 1.65 -17.06
N LYS A 25 19.27 2.61 -17.18
CA LYS A 25 19.22 3.53 -18.34
C LYS A 25 20.37 4.53 -18.35
N ARG A 26 20.89 4.95 -17.19
CA ARG A 26 22.07 5.82 -17.10
C ARG A 26 23.33 5.10 -17.61
N GLY A 27 23.49 3.82 -17.27
CA GLY A 27 24.63 3.02 -17.73
C GLY A 27 24.66 2.74 -19.24
N LEU A 28 23.57 3.01 -19.97
CA LEU A 28 23.48 2.88 -21.43
C LEU A 28 23.86 4.17 -22.17
N ILE A 29 24.24 5.23 -21.47
CA ILE A 29 24.62 6.52 -22.05
C ILE A 29 26.15 6.60 -22.10
N GLU A 30 26.69 6.91 -23.28
CA GLU A 30 28.12 7.04 -23.54
C GLU A 30 28.46 8.53 -23.74
N PRO A 31 29.09 9.21 -22.75
CA PRO A 31 29.35 10.64 -22.84
C PRO A 31 30.35 11.01 -23.94
N ASP A 32 31.28 10.12 -24.28
CA ASP A 32 32.36 10.35 -25.25
C ASP A 32 31.98 9.94 -26.68
N HIS A 33 30.70 9.68 -26.97
CA HIS A 33 30.30 9.23 -28.30
C HIS A 33 30.52 10.33 -29.37
N PRO A 34 31.31 10.08 -30.44
CA PRO A 34 31.70 11.11 -31.41
C PRO A 34 30.57 11.71 -32.26
N HIS A 35 29.41 11.06 -32.37
CA HIS A 35 28.33 11.47 -33.27
C HIS A 35 26.99 11.77 -32.60
N LEU A 36 26.79 11.31 -31.35
CA LEU A 36 25.50 11.43 -30.65
C LEU A 36 25.65 12.29 -29.41
N SER A 37 24.99 13.45 -29.40
CA SER A 37 24.92 14.28 -28.19
C SER A 37 24.16 13.58 -27.07
N LEU A 38 24.54 13.85 -25.81
CA LEU A 38 23.85 13.35 -24.61
C LEU A 38 22.34 13.54 -24.67
N ARG A 39 21.86 14.65 -25.25
CA ARG A 39 20.43 14.92 -25.46
C ARG A 39 19.77 13.86 -26.36
N ARG A 40 20.41 13.49 -27.46
CA ARG A 40 19.89 12.51 -28.42
C ARG A 40 19.92 11.10 -27.83
N GLN A 41 20.98 10.76 -27.10
CA GLN A 41 21.08 9.48 -26.39
C GLN A 41 19.99 9.33 -25.32
N CYS A 42 19.77 10.37 -24.49
CA CYS A 42 18.68 10.40 -23.51
C CYS A 42 17.29 10.22 -24.16
N GLN A 43 17.06 10.88 -25.32
CA GLN A 43 15.80 10.75 -26.06
C GLN A 43 15.58 9.32 -26.61
N LEU A 44 16.62 8.68 -27.15
CA LEU A 44 16.54 7.31 -27.68
C LEU A 44 16.25 6.28 -26.59
N ILE A 45 16.87 6.44 -25.41
CA ILE A 45 16.69 5.55 -24.25
C ILE A 45 15.36 5.84 -23.52
N GLY A 46 14.75 7.01 -23.76
CA GLY A 46 13.57 7.47 -23.05
C GLY A 46 13.88 7.81 -21.59
N LEU A 47 14.99 8.50 -21.36
CA LEU A 47 15.42 9.05 -20.07
C LEU A 47 15.35 10.59 -20.15
N HIS A 48 14.85 11.24 -19.10
CA HIS A 48 14.89 12.70 -19.02
C HIS A 48 16.29 13.19 -18.62
N ARG A 49 16.81 14.26 -19.24
CA ARG A 49 18.16 14.79 -19.00
C ARG A 49 18.46 15.05 -17.51
N SER A 50 17.47 15.53 -16.75
CA SER A 50 17.67 15.83 -15.33
C SER A 50 17.95 14.58 -14.52
N VAL A 51 17.47 13.42 -14.97
CA VAL A 51 17.72 12.14 -14.33
C VAL A 51 19.15 11.69 -14.62
N TYR A 52 19.77 12.06 -15.73
CA TYR A 52 21.17 11.72 -15.99
C TYR A 52 22.12 12.45 -15.02
N TYR A 53 21.94 13.76 -14.86
CA TYR A 53 22.76 14.59 -13.96
C TYR A 53 22.39 14.48 -12.48
N TYR A 54 21.29 13.79 -12.14
CA TYR A 54 20.87 13.67 -10.76
C TYR A 54 21.75 12.68 -9.99
N GLU A 55 22.61 13.21 -9.15
CA GLU A 55 23.32 12.43 -8.13
C GLU A 55 22.46 12.34 -6.86
N PRO A 56 22.19 11.13 -6.34
CA PRO A 56 21.47 11.00 -5.09
C PRO A 56 22.33 11.62 -3.97
N ALA A 57 21.77 12.63 -3.29
CA ALA A 57 22.45 13.24 -2.16
C ALA A 57 22.68 12.19 -1.06
N SER A 58 23.93 12.09 -0.59
CA SER A 58 24.26 11.28 0.58
C SER A 58 23.51 11.80 1.81
N GLU A 59 23.15 10.90 2.72
CA GLU A 59 22.51 11.28 3.97
C GLU A 59 23.43 12.17 4.82
N SER A 60 22.86 13.15 5.51
CA SER A 60 23.64 14.07 6.35
C SER A 60 24.24 13.35 7.56
N ALA A 61 25.36 13.86 8.09
CA ALA A 61 26.02 13.30 9.28
C ALA A 61 25.07 13.20 10.49
N GLU A 62 24.17 14.18 10.66
CA GLU A 62 23.11 14.14 11.65
C GLU A 62 22.14 12.97 11.44
N ASN A 63 21.75 12.69 10.19
CA ASN A 63 20.86 11.57 9.89
C ASN A 63 21.53 10.25 10.21
N LEU A 64 22.83 10.11 9.95
CA LEU A 64 23.59 8.91 10.30
C LEU A 64 23.67 8.72 11.83
N ALA A 65 23.87 9.79 12.60
CA ALA A 65 23.83 9.74 14.06
C ALA A 65 22.44 9.32 14.58
N LEU A 66 21.38 9.91 14.02
CA LEU A 66 20.00 9.53 14.36
C LEU A 66 19.68 8.09 13.99
N MET A 67 20.17 7.59 12.84
CA MET A 67 19.98 6.20 12.42
C MET A 67 20.62 5.23 13.42
N ARG A 68 21.83 5.53 13.92
CA ARG A 68 22.49 4.72 14.96
C ARG A 68 21.69 4.66 16.26
N LEU A 69 21.22 5.82 16.74
CA LEU A 69 20.39 5.88 17.95
C LEU A 69 19.07 5.12 17.80
N ILE A 70 18.43 5.21 16.63
CA ILE A 70 17.20 4.45 16.35
C ILE A 70 17.49 2.95 16.33
N ASP A 71 18.62 2.52 15.76
CA ASP A 71 19.00 1.11 15.70
C ASP A 71 19.28 0.51 17.09
N GLU A 72 20.04 1.22 17.92
CA GLU A 72 20.30 0.85 19.30
C GLU A 72 19.00 0.72 20.11
N GLU A 73 18.09 1.69 19.97
CA GLU A 73 16.84 1.69 20.69
C GLU A 73 15.86 0.63 20.17
N TYR A 74 15.87 0.35 18.87
CA TYR A 74 15.07 -0.72 18.29
C TYR A 74 15.53 -2.10 18.79
N THR A 75 16.85 -2.29 18.93
CA THR A 75 17.44 -3.52 19.49
C THR A 75 16.99 -3.75 20.93
N ARG A 76 16.86 -2.69 21.73
CA ARG A 76 16.32 -2.78 23.10
C ARG A 76 14.81 -2.98 23.14
N HIS A 77 14.07 -2.27 22.28
CA HIS A 77 12.61 -2.20 22.32
C HIS A 77 11.98 -2.35 20.92
N PRO A 78 11.83 -3.58 20.39
CA PRO A 78 11.36 -3.82 19.01
C PRO A 78 9.89 -3.43 18.76
N PHE A 79 9.14 -3.06 19.80
CA PHE A 79 7.76 -2.59 19.74
C PHE A 79 7.65 -1.06 19.67
N TYR A 80 8.77 -0.33 19.67
CA TYR A 80 8.77 1.13 19.55
C TYR A 80 8.57 1.56 18.10
N GLY A 81 7.47 2.26 17.86
CA GLY A 81 7.19 2.91 16.58
C GLY A 81 7.57 4.38 16.58
N SER A 82 7.42 5.00 15.40
CA SER A 82 7.77 6.42 15.17
C SER A 82 7.28 7.39 16.25
N ARG A 83 6.10 7.17 16.85
CA ARG A 83 5.58 8.06 17.91
C ARG A 83 6.40 7.97 19.20
N LYS A 84 6.76 6.76 19.63
CA LYS A 84 7.57 6.57 20.85
C LYS A 84 9.01 7.00 20.63
N LEU A 85 9.56 6.74 19.45
CA LEU A 85 10.91 7.18 19.08
C LEU A 85 11.07 8.70 19.08
N VAL A 86 10.06 9.48 18.67
CA VAL A 86 10.10 10.96 18.81
C VAL A 86 10.27 11.36 20.28
N ILE A 87 9.50 10.74 21.17
CA ILE A 87 9.52 11.07 22.60
C ILE A 87 10.86 10.67 23.22
N TYR A 88 11.35 9.48 22.90
CA TYR A 88 12.66 9.00 23.35
C TYR A 88 13.80 9.89 22.86
N LEU A 89 13.81 10.28 21.58
CA LEU A 89 14.84 11.18 21.07
C LEU A 89 14.73 12.58 21.69
N ALA A 90 13.51 13.03 22.03
CA ALA A 90 13.31 14.28 22.74
C ALA A 90 13.85 14.26 24.18
N THR A 91 13.93 13.09 24.85
CA THR A 91 14.59 12.98 26.17
C THR A 91 16.11 12.97 26.08
N GLN A 92 16.66 12.71 24.88
CA GLN A 92 18.09 12.78 24.56
C GLN A 92 18.47 14.12 23.90
N ASP A 93 17.65 15.16 24.07
CA ASP A 93 17.80 16.51 23.49
C ASP A 93 17.72 16.62 21.95
N TYR A 94 17.30 15.56 21.25
CA TYR A 94 17.07 15.59 19.80
C TYR A 94 15.62 15.94 19.46
N ARG A 95 15.37 17.21 19.13
CA ARG A 95 14.05 17.67 18.65
C ARG A 95 13.84 17.36 17.17
N VAL A 96 13.38 16.14 16.88
CA VAL A 96 13.17 15.65 15.50
C VAL A 96 11.69 15.52 15.17
N ASN A 97 11.27 15.96 13.98
CA ASN A 97 9.92 15.77 13.49
C ASN A 97 9.62 14.28 13.24
N ARG A 98 8.43 13.80 13.64
CA ARG A 98 7.94 12.43 13.40
C ARG A 98 8.10 11.99 11.94
N LYS A 99 7.85 12.88 10.98
CA LYS A 99 7.99 12.55 9.54
C LYS A 99 9.45 12.19 9.16
N ARG A 100 10.44 12.86 9.77
CA ARG A 100 11.86 12.59 9.56
C ARG A 100 12.21 11.21 10.11
N ILE A 101 11.80 10.89 11.34
CA ILE A 101 11.99 9.54 11.92
C ILE A 101 11.33 8.46 11.07
N GLN A 102 10.10 8.68 10.61
CA GLN A 102 9.40 7.70 9.76
C GLN A 102 10.14 7.46 8.44
N ARG A 103 10.74 8.50 7.84
CA ARG A 103 11.59 8.35 6.66
C ARG A 103 12.85 7.52 6.98
N LEU A 104 13.54 7.83 8.08
CA LEU A 104 14.75 7.12 8.49
C LEU A 104 14.48 5.65 8.80
N MET A 105 13.40 5.33 9.53
CA MET A 105 12.97 3.95 9.77
C MET A 105 12.73 3.18 8.47
N ARG A 106 12.08 3.81 7.47
CA ARG A 106 11.86 3.20 6.15
C ARG A 106 13.16 2.97 5.38
N LEU A 107 14.11 3.90 5.45
CA LEU A 107 15.42 3.73 4.81
C LEU A 107 16.20 2.55 5.43
N MET A 108 16.08 2.37 6.74
CA MET A 108 16.71 1.26 7.47
C MET A 108 15.93 -0.06 7.35
N GLY A 109 14.70 -0.05 6.84
CA GLY A 109 13.83 -1.23 6.81
C GLY A 109 13.28 -1.66 8.17
N ILE A 110 13.29 -0.76 9.16
CA ILE A 110 12.83 -1.04 10.53
C ILE A 110 11.34 -0.76 10.64
N GLU A 111 10.59 -1.76 11.09
CA GLU A 111 9.16 -1.63 11.40
C GLU A 111 8.88 -2.05 12.84
N ALA A 112 7.94 -1.36 13.47
CA ALA A 112 7.56 -1.66 14.83
C ALA A 112 6.69 -2.92 14.87
N LEU A 113 7.11 -3.88 15.69
CA LEU A 113 6.40 -5.15 15.86
C LEU A 113 5.23 -4.95 16.84
N TYR A 114 4.01 -5.10 16.33
CA TYR A 114 2.79 -5.10 17.14
C TYR A 114 2.02 -6.40 16.93
N PRO A 115 1.49 -7.01 18.01
CA PRO A 115 0.58 -8.13 17.86
C PRO A 115 -0.66 -7.64 17.12
N LYS A 116 -0.94 -8.22 15.96
CA LYS A 116 -2.21 -7.97 15.26
C LYS A 116 -3.35 -8.60 16.08
N PRO A 117 -4.52 -7.96 16.15
CA PRO A 117 -5.66 -8.56 16.81
C PRO A 117 -6.03 -9.87 16.10
N LYS A 118 -6.11 -10.97 16.86
CA LYS A 118 -6.51 -12.28 16.35
C LYS A 118 -8.05 -12.38 16.36
N THR A 119 -8.70 -11.71 15.41
CA THR A 119 -10.17 -11.71 15.31
C THR A 119 -10.76 -13.04 14.84
N SER A 120 -9.96 -13.90 14.22
CA SER A 120 -10.41 -15.20 13.68
C SER A 120 -10.31 -16.35 14.68
N THR A 121 -9.54 -16.21 15.76
CA THR A 121 -9.46 -17.25 16.79
C THR A 121 -10.53 -17.01 17.84
N ALA A 122 -11.58 -17.83 17.81
CA ALA A 122 -12.57 -17.85 18.88
C ALA A 122 -11.90 -18.27 20.20
N HIS A 123 -12.33 -17.66 21.31
CA HIS A 123 -11.89 -18.05 22.63
C HIS A 123 -12.37 -19.49 22.92
N PRO A 124 -11.58 -20.38 23.56
CA PRO A 124 -11.92 -21.80 23.72
C PRO A 124 -13.27 -22.06 24.42
N GLN A 125 -13.70 -21.11 25.26
CA GLN A 125 -14.95 -21.16 26.01
C GLN A 125 -16.16 -20.67 25.19
N HIS A 126 -15.97 -20.15 23.97
CA HIS A 126 -17.08 -19.73 23.11
C HIS A 126 -17.73 -20.96 22.48
N LYS A 127 -18.99 -21.19 22.83
CA LYS A 127 -19.80 -22.26 22.23
C LYS A 127 -20.01 -21.97 20.75
N VAL A 128 -19.62 -22.91 19.89
CA VAL A 128 -19.95 -22.88 18.47
C VAL A 128 -21.40 -23.33 18.32
N TYR A 129 -22.26 -22.43 17.88
CA TYR A 129 -23.64 -22.77 17.57
C TYR A 129 -23.70 -23.36 16.15
N PRO A 130 -24.43 -24.48 15.94
CA PRO A 130 -24.63 -25.02 14.61
C PRO A 130 -25.38 -23.98 13.76
N TYR A 131 -24.95 -23.81 12.50
CA TYR A 131 -25.60 -22.90 11.57
C TYR A 131 -26.90 -23.52 11.08
N LEU A 132 -28.03 -23.12 11.67
CA LEU A 132 -29.35 -23.73 11.46
C LEU A 132 -29.93 -23.51 10.06
N LEU A 133 -29.36 -22.61 9.27
CA LEU A 133 -29.81 -22.32 7.90
C LEU A 133 -29.13 -23.20 6.84
N ASN A 134 -28.24 -24.12 7.24
CA ASN A 134 -27.54 -25.00 6.30
C ASN A 134 -28.44 -26.05 5.61
N GLN A 135 -29.63 -26.33 6.16
CA GLN A 135 -30.55 -27.38 5.70
C GLN A 135 -31.86 -26.83 5.14
N VAL A 136 -31.98 -25.51 4.94
CA VAL A 136 -33.22 -24.87 4.49
C VAL A 136 -33.06 -24.40 3.05
N GLU A 137 -33.88 -24.92 2.14
CA GLU A 137 -34.00 -24.39 0.78
C GLU A 137 -34.80 -23.08 0.79
N ILE A 138 -34.18 -22.01 0.28
CA ILE A 138 -34.79 -20.68 0.19
C ILE A 138 -35.52 -20.58 -1.15
N THR A 139 -36.84 -20.63 -1.11
CA THR A 139 -37.71 -20.73 -2.30
C THR A 139 -38.42 -19.43 -2.66
N TYR A 140 -38.50 -18.45 -1.76
CA TYR A 140 -39.17 -17.16 -2.01
C TYR A 140 -38.46 -15.98 -1.30
N PRO A 141 -38.62 -14.73 -1.81
CA PRO A 141 -38.03 -13.55 -1.20
C PRO A 141 -38.59 -13.30 0.22
N ASN A 142 -37.77 -12.73 1.12
CA ASN A 142 -38.06 -12.48 2.55
C ASN A 142 -38.10 -13.70 3.48
N GLN A 143 -37.57 -14.85 3.08
CA GLN A 143 -37.52 -16.06 3.91
C GLN A 143 -36.34 -16.05 4.93
N VAL A 144 -35.24 -15.36 4.62
CA VAL A 144 -34.05 -15.27 5.47
C VAL A 144 -33.51 -13.85 5.47
N TRP A 145 -33.31 -13.28 6.66
CA TRP A 145 -32.65 -11.98 6.85
C TRP A 145 -31.36 -12.15 7.66
N SER A 146 -30.29 -11.49 7.23
CA SER A 146 -29.02 -11.41 7.97
C SER A 146 -28.75 -9.95 8.29
N THR A 147 -28.50 -9.66 9.56
CA THR A 147 -28.13 -8.31 10.03
C THR A 147 -26.87 -8.39 10.88
N ASP A 148 -25.89 -7.55 10.56
CA ASP A 148 -24.72 -7.33 11.42
C ASP A 148 -24.96 -6.14 12.34
N ILE A 149 -24.74 -6.32 13.63
CA ILE A 149 -24.78 -5.24 14.61
C ILE A 149 -23.34 -4.75 14.80
N THR A 150 -22.97 -3.72 14.05
CA THR A 150 -21.69 -3.04 14.25
C THR A 150 -21.82 -2.05 15.41
N TYR A 151 -21.23 -2.37 16.56
CA TYR A 151 -21.14 -1.43 17.68
C TYR A 151 -20.18 -0.29 17.32
N ARG A 152 -20.71 0.88 16.98
CA ARG A 152 -19.92 2.11 16.90
C ARG A 152 -19.78 2.67 18.31
N ALA A 153 -18.54 2.67 18.83
CA ALA A 153 -18.21 3.46 20.01
C ALA A 153 -18.59 4.93 19.77
N PRO A 154 -19.27 5.61 20.70
CA PRO A 154 -19.74 6.98 20.48
C PRO A 154 -18.55 7.95 20.48
N SER A 155 -17.96 8.17 19.30
CA SER A 155 -17.21 9.39 19.03
C SER A 155 -18.23 10.50 18.74
N SER A 156 -18.57 11.29 19.76
CA SER A 156 -19.34 12.53 19.71
C SER A 156 -20.63 12.52 18.86
N TRP A 157 -21.78 12.42 19.54
CA TRP A 157 -23.13 12.88 19.16
C TRP A 157 -23.36 13.22 17.68
N ARG A 158 -24.02 12.31 16.95
CA ARG A 158 -25.00 12.59 15.87
C ARG A 158 -25.71 11.29 15.47
N HIS A 159 -26.99 11.43 15.19
CA HIS A 159 -28.06 10.42 15.26
C HIS A 159 -27.84 9.07 14.54
N LEU A 160 -28.45 8.03 15.12
CA LEU A 160 -28.63 6.68 14.54
C LEU A 160 -29.54 6.75 13.32
N GLY A 161 -28.97 6.71 12.12
CA GLY A 161 -29.67 6.33 10.90
C GLY A 161 -29.35 4.87 10.59
N GLY A 162 -30.30 3.97 10.79
CA GLY A 162 -30.20 2.61 10.28
C GLY A 162 -30.26 2.67 8.75
N CYS A 163 -29.17 2.32 8.08
CA CYS A 163 -29.13 2.19 6.62
C CYS A 163 -29.52 0.76 6.27
N CYS A 164 -30.79 0.53 5.93
CA CYS A 164 -31.25 -0.73 5.36
C CYS A 164 -30.93 -0.71 3.86
N GLN A 165 -29.81 -1.32 3.46
CA GLN A 165 -29.43 -1.42 2.04
C GLN A 165 -30.11 -2.65 1.45
N ASP A 166 -31.26 -2.44 0.81
CA ASP A 166 -31.95 -3.47 0.03
C ASP A 166 -31.11 -3.79 -1.22
N ARG A 167 -30.61 -5.02 -1.29
CA ARG A 167 -29.90 -5.53 -2.47
C ARG A 167 -30.63 -6.76 -2.99
N SER A 168 -31.70 -6.49 -3.72
CA SER A 168 -32.38 -7.44 -4.58
C SER A 168 -31.40 -8.00 -5.61
N MET A 169 -30.83 -9.17 -5.33
CA MET A 169 -30.16 -9.99 -6.36
C MET A 169 -31.21 -10.80 -7.08
N PHE A 170 -31.76 -10.25 -8.16
CA PHE A 170 -32.53 -11.00 -9.14
C PHE A 170 -31.58 -11.95 -9.89
N GLY A 171 -31.60 -13.23 -9.53
CA GLY A 171 -31.11 -14.32 -10.37
C GLY A 171 -32.29 -14.95 -11.10
N THR A 172 -32.62 -14.44 -12.29
CA THR A 172 -33.53 -15.13 -13.20
C THR A 172 -32.78 -16.31 -13.83
N HIS A 173 -33.08 -17.53 -13.40
CA HIS A 173 -32.72 -18.75 -14.11
C HIS A 173 -33.93 -19.32 -14.85
N SER A 174 -33.70 -19.52 -16.15
CA SER A 174 -34.23 -20.58 -17.04
C SER A 174 -35.74 -20.67 -17.32
N SER A 175 -36.06 -20.49 -18.61
CA SER A 175 -36.64 -21.60 -19.39
C SER A 175 -35.51 -22.34 -20.11
#